data_AF-A0A5F1ZPE9-F1
#
_entry.id   AF-A0A5F1ZPE9-F1
#
_cell.length_a   1.000
_cell.length_b   1.000
_cell.length_c   1.000
_cell.angle_alpha   90.00
_cell.angle_beta   90.00
_cell.angle_gamma   90.00
#
_symmetry.space_group_name_H-M   'P 1'
#
loop_
_entity.id
_entity.type
_entity.pdbx_description
1 polymer ?
#
loop_
_entity_poly.entity_id
_entity_poly.type
_entity_poly.pdbx_seq_one_letter_code
_entity_poly.pdbx_strand_id
1 'polypeptide(L)'
;MFSILREKKKLFLSLLLIWILAAIYIYPRRFEFLRSFALWLEPPELNPSLSEKLKAKGDDLLSEKVEFRQVEHYLRTDQMARACSRAYNLGKEGLDDIFRIPSWMEAKHQGWTIERLSDPSATKFSTGEKPIDPFEYWDEFHQIPLEALDYYKRALNYNPFDGYNFPNERASLGKDKPEIAGKSLLEKIKITSFATCRPEEAILSHFQSIIKIEELVFEKIKETTAPVIPWWKRILNFFHLSCKADEETQSADDLPKEILIWKKIAGSESEPIIFSSDYPETTKLTTNQYKRLLLKTLELLQLRMSGKGTSLSPEESVSLYTRVLYFSCSKRTVPAEAKYWGPSAIAMIPCDTSDEEGNKAFYSNLNRAAFLYYRLGDRDSNYRKKSGEMFESVYRSQLTDLGTRFQAKLMRVRCLLFESNFDQALKELDALDTEVYTIDPNYRSDKSGYEDLIEDKKKLLQYVLRRKGRYEEADDIFDEKN
;
A
#
# COMPACT_ATOMS: atom_id res chain seq x y z
N MET A 1 46.63 14.48 47.23
CA MET A 1 45.81 13.79 46.21
C MET A 1 44.99 12.64 46.78
N PHE A 2 45.57 11.70 47.54
CA PHE A 2 44.83 10.58 48.15
C PHE A 2 43.82 10.96 49.28
N SER A 3 43.97 12.12 49.93
CA SER A 3 43.01 12.61 50.93
C SER A 3 41.69 13.10 50.30
N ILE A 4 41.77 13.79 49.16
CA ILE A 4 40.61 14.31 48.40
C ILE A 4 39.75 13.15 47.86
N LEU A 5 40.39 12.07 47.39
CA LEU A 5 39.71 10.84 46.96
C LEU A 5 38.96 10.13 48.12
N ARG A 6 39.40 10.30 49.36
CA ARG A 6 38.78 9.69 50.55
C ARG A 6 37.56 10.47 51.03
N GLU A 7 37.63 11.80 51.01
CA GLU A 7 36.50 12.68 51.37
C GLU A 7 35.39 12.71 50.32
N LYS A 8 35.75 12.69 49.03
CA LYS A 8 34.78 12.76 47.91
C LYS A 8 34.53 11.40 47.27
N LYS A 9 34.80 10.29 47.99
CA LYS A 9 34.70 8.91 47.47
C LYS A 9 33.35 8.64 46.80
N LYS A 10 32.23 9.07 47.40
CA LYS A 10 30.89 8.92 46.83
C LYS A 10 30.74 9.63 45.48
N LEU A 11 31.34 10.81 45.35
CA LEU A 11 31.27 11.65 44.16
C LEU A 11 32.13 11.07 43.03
N PHE A 12 33.31 10.54 43.36
CA PHE A 12 34.15 9.84 42.38
C PHE A 12 33.48 8.54 41.89
N LEU A 13 32.86 7.78 42.80
CA LEU A 13 32.17 6.54 42.46
C LEU A 13 30.91 6.79 41.63
N SER A 14 30.14 7.85 41.92
CA SER A 14 29.00 8.26 41.08
C SER A 14 29.45 8.73 39.70
N LEU A 15 30.55 9.48 39.62
CA LEU A 15 31.06 9.99 38.34
C LEU A 15 31.59 8.83 37.48
N LEU A 16 32.30 7.89 38.10
CA LEU A 16 32.77 6.67 37.44
C LEU A 16 31.60 5.79 36.97
N LEU A 17 30.54 5.67 37.77
CA LEU A 17 29.31 4.95 37.39
C LEU A 17 28.57 5.62 36.23
N ILE A 18 28.48 6.96 36.23
CA ILE A 18 27.93 7.74 35.11
C ILE A 18 28.77 7.52 33.86
N TRP A 19 30.10 7.52 33.97
CA TRP A 19 31.00 7.28 32.83
C TRP A 19 30.87 5.86 32.28
N ILE A 20 30.73 4.84 33.13
CA ILE A 20 30.52 3.45 32.71
C ILE A 20 29.16 3.31 32.01
N LEU A 21 28.09 3.86 32.57
CA LEU A 21 26.77 3.87 31.92
C LEU A 21 26.79 4.64 30.60
N ALA A 22 27.47 5.79 30.57
CA ALA A 22 27.60 6.58 29.36
C ALA A 22 28.38 5.83 28.26
N ALA A 23 29.50 5.18 28.60
CA ALA A 23 30.35 4.49 27.64
C ALA A 23 29.75 3.15 27.15
N ILE A 24 29.15 2.37 28.05
CA ILE A 24 28.67 1.01 27.74
C ILE A 24 27.22 1.01 27.24
N TYR A 25 26.37 1.93 27.72
CA TYR A 25 24.94 1.90 27.42
C TYR A 25 24.48 3.06 26.52
N ILE A 26 24.89 4.30 26.82
CA ILE A 26 24.42 5.48 26.09
C ILE A 26 25.19 5.65 24.77
N TYR A 27 26.51 5.51 24.75
CA TYR A 27 27.34 5.77 23.57
C TYR A 27 27.09 4.82 22.39
N PRO A 28 26.85 3.50 22.59
CA PRO A 28 26.48 2.60 21.50
C PRO A 28 25.08 2.90 20.96
N ARG A 29 24.16 3.34 21.83
CA ARG A 29 22.76 3.68 21.49
C ARG A 29 22.55 5.18 21.29
N ARG A 30 23.62 5.94 21.06
CA ARG A 30 23.56 7.41 21.04
C ARG A 30 22.57 7.95 20.01
N PHE A 31 22.47 7.30 18.85
CA PHE A 31 21.54 7.70 17.81
C PHE A 31 20.08 7.38 18.18
N GLU A 32 19.81 6.30 18.92
CA GLU A 32 18.48 5.99 19.42
C GLU A 32 18.06 6.97 20.51
N PHE A 33 18.95 7.30 21.44
CA PHE A 33 18.69 8.31 22.48
C PHE A 33 18.51 9.70 21.89
N LEU A 34 19.38 10.13 20.97
CA LEU A 34 19.23 11.41 20.28
C LEU A 34 17.96 11.46 19.44
N ARG A 35 17.58 10.36 18.78
CA ARG A 35 16.30 10.27 18.07
C ARG A 35 15.12 10.38 19.03
N SER A 36 15.09 9.61 20.11
CA SER A 36 14.00 9.64 21.10
C SER A 36 13.91 11.00 21.79
N PHE A 37 15.04 11.63 22.08
CA PHE A 37 15.10 12.97 22.67
C PHE A 37 14.68 14.05 21.67
N ALA A 38 15.08 13.92 20.40
CA ALA A 38 14.61 14.81 19.32
C ALA A 38 13.10 14.67 19.10
N LEU A 39 12.57 13.44 19.06
CA LEU A 39 11.12 13.17 18.96
C LEU A 39 10.33 13.65 20.18
N TRP A 40 10.98 13.78 21.34
CA TRP A 40 10.38 14.31 22.55
C TRP A 40 10.38 15.84 22.60
N LEU A 41 11.46 16.48 22.13
CA LEU A 41 11.60 17.94 22.04
C LEU A 41 10.74 18.53 20.93
N GLU A 42 10.75 17.88 19.77
CA GLU A 42 9.97 18.23 18.60
C GLU A 42 9.24 16.96 18.16
N PRO A 43 8.05 16.67 18.73
CA PRO A 43 7.18 15.69 18.10
C PRO A 43 7.01 16.09 16.63
N PRO A 44 6.91 15.14 15.69
CA PRO A 44 6.69 15.45 14.29
C PRO A 44 5.31 16.09 14.12
N GLU A 45 5.23 17.39 14.39
CA GLU A 45 4.06 18.21 14.17
C GLU A 45 3.94 18.50 12.68
N LEU A 46 2.70 18.66 12.24
CA LEU A 46 2.37 19.08 10.89
C LEU A 46 3.07 20.42 10.60
N ASN A 47 4.08 20.42 9.72
CA ASN A 47 4.85 21.60 9.36
C ASN A 47 4.93 21.76 7.83
N PRO A 48 3.90 22.37 7.21
CA PRO A 48 3.84 22.57 5.76
C PRO A 48 5.00 23.42 5.23
N SER A 49 5.43 24.43 6.00
CA SER A 49 6.53 25.33 5.60
C SER A 49 7.88 24.62 5.47
N LEU A 50 8.16 23.67 6.37
CA LEU A 50 9.38 22.88 6.34
C LEU A 50 9.30 21.82 5.23
N SER A 51 8.13 21.21 5.02
CA SER A 51 7.88 20.31 3.89
C SER A 51 8.19 20.98 2.56
N GLU A 52 7.71 22.22 2.34
CA GLU A 52 7.95 22.98 1.12
C GLU A 52 9.43 23.28 0.90
N LYS A 53 10.16 23.69 1.96
CA LYS A 53 11.62 23.91 1.89
C LYS A 53 12.38 22.64 1.52
N LEU A 54 11.98 21.48 2.05
CA LEU A 54 12.62 20.20 1.75
C LEU A 54 12.29 19.73 0.33
N LYS A 55 11.05 19.93 -0.13
CA LYS A 55 10.64 19.67 -1.51
C LYS A 55 11.44 20.53 -2.49
N ALA A 56 11.61 21.83 -2.23
CA ALA A 56 12.40 22.73 -3.05
C ALA A 56 13.87 22.26 -3.15
N LYS A 57 14.50 21.88 -2.03
CA LYS A 57 15.86 21.32 -2.04
C LYS A 57 15.98 20.06 -2.91
N GLY A 58 14.99 19.16 -2.81
CA GLY A 58 14.93 17.98 -3.68
C GLY A 58 14.80 18.36 -5.16
N ASP A 59 13.94 19.32 -5.48
CA ASP A 59 13.73 19.80 -6.86
C ASP A 59 14.98 20.48 -7.44
N ASP A 60 15.68 21.28 -6.64
CA ASP A 60 16.91 21.98 -7.03
C ASP A 60 18.00 20.98 -7.42
N LEU A 61 18.23 19.94 -6.61
CA LEU A 61 19.20 18.86 -6.91
C LEU A 61 18.93 18.19 -8.25
N LEU A 62 17.66 18.03 -8.62
CA LEU A 62 17.25 17.36 -9.84
C LEU A 62 17.28 18.28 -11.06
N SER A 63 17.09 19.58 -10.87
CA SER A 63 17.06 20.57 -11.96
C SER A 63 18.40 20.79 -12.64
N GLU A 64 19.51 20.55 -11.95
CA GLU A 64 20.84 20.90 -12.46
C GLU A 64 21.47 19.83 -13.37
N LYS A 65 21.05 18.55 -13.27
CA LYS A 65 21.88 17.43 -13.76
C LYS A 65 21.17 16.21 -14.35
N VAL A 66 19.84 16.05 -14.22
CA VAL A 66 19.19 14.74 -14.49
C VAL A 66 18.01 14.83 -15.46
N GLU A 67 18.07 14.10 -16.58
CA GLU A 67 16.98 14.02 -17.57
C GLU A 67 15.87 13.03 -17.16
N PHE A 68 14.93 13.48 -16.33
CA PHE A 68 13.80 12.64 -15.87
C PHE A 68 12.77 12.29 -16.95
N ARG A 69 12.72 13.03 -18.06
CA ARG A 69 11.77 12.79 -19.16
C ARG A 69 11.93 11.37 -19.73
N GLN A 70 13.19 10.93 -19.86
CA GLN A 70 13.50 9.59 -20.33
C GLN A 70 13.16 8.52 -19.28
N VAL A 71 13.51 8.77 -18.01
CA VAL A 71 13.16 7.88 -16.88
C VAL A 71 11.65 7.66 -16.81
N GLU A 72 10.85 8.71 -16.96
CA GLU A 72 9.39 8.60 -16.96
C GLU A 72 8.86 7.77 -18.13
N HIS A 73 9.43 7.94 -19.32
CA HIS A 73 9.10 7.09 -20.47
C HIS A 73 9.38 5.60 -20.16
N TYR A 74 10.54 5.30 -19.57
CA TYR A 74 10.90 3.94 -19.18
C TYR A 74 10.05 3.39 -18.03
N LEU A 75 9.52 4.24 -17.15
CA LEU A 75 8.53 3.84 -16.14
C LEU A 75 7.19 3.49 -16.78
N ARG A 76 6.73 4.25 -17.78
CA ARG A 76 5.48 3.96 -18.52
C ARG A 76 5.57 2.65 -19.31
N THR A 77 6.76 2.29 -19.78
CA THR A 77 7.00 1.04 -20.52
C THR A 77 7.43 -0.13 -19.65
N ASP A 78 7.41 0.02 -18.31
CA ASP A 78 7.81 -1.00 -17.32
C ASP A 78 9.29 -1.45 -17.42
N GLN A 79 10.09 -0.81 -18.27
CA GLN A 79 11.47 -1.20 -18.54
C GLN A 79 12.40 -0.95 -17.33
N MET A 80 12.22 0.18 -16.63
CA MET A 80 12.98 0.48 -15.41
C MET A 80 12.71 -0.53 -14.29
N ALA A 81 11.45 -0.95 -14.12
CA ALA A 81 11.08 -1.93 -13.10
C ALA A 81 11.65 -3.32 -13.40
N ARG A 82 11.65 -3.72 -14.68
CA ARG A 82 12.27 -4.97 -15.15
C ARG A 82 13.79 -4.95 -14.99
N ALA A 83 14.45 -3.84 -15.34
CA ALA A 83 15.88 -3.67 -15.12
C ALA A 83 16.23 -3.82 -13.63
N CYS A 84 15.44 -3.21 -12.76
CA CYS A 84 15.61 -3.34 -11.31
C CYS A 84 15.36 -4.73 -10.77
N SER A 85 14.29 -5.38 -11.20
CA SER A 85 13.97 -6.75 -10.79
C SER A 85 15.04 -7.73 -11.26
N ARG A 86 15.53 -7.55 -12.49
CA ARG A 86 16.61 -8.36 -13.04
C ARG A 86 17.90 -8.14 -12.24
N ALA A 87 18.27 -6.89 -11.96
CA ALA A 87 19.43 -6.59 -11.13
C ALA A 87 19.28 -7.24 -9.74
N TYR A 88 18.15 -7.06 -9.07
CA TYR A 88 17.86 -7.69 -7.78
C TYR A 88 18.00 -9.22 -7.80
N ASN A 89 17.45 -9.89 -8.83
CA ASN A 89 17.56 -11.34 -8.97
C ASN A 89 19.00 -11.79 -9.20
N LEU A 90 19.75 -11.09 -10.04
CA LEU A 90 21.17 -11.35 -10.28
C LEU A 90 21.99 -11.23 -8.99
N GLY A 91 21.74 -10.19 -8.18
CA GLY A 91 22.38 -10.03 -6.87
C GLY A 91 21.91 -11.01 -5.79
N LYS A 92 20.78 -11.71 -6.01
CA LYS A 92 20.32 -12.79 -5.13
C LYS A 92 20.95 -14.14 -5.51
N GLU A 93 21.28 -14.30 -6.79
CA GLU A 93 21.98 -15.47 -7.32
C GLU A 93 23.51 -15.37 -7.14
N GLY A 94 24.04 -14.15 -6.93
CA GLY A 94 25.45 -13.86 -6.63
C GLY A 94 25.76 -13.71 -5.14
N LEU A 95 26.29 -14.79 -4.54
CA LEU A 95 27.18 -14.91 -3.36
C LEU A 95 26.92 -14.10 -2.05
N ASP A 96 27.07 -14.83 -0.95
CA ASP A 96 26.87 -14.54 0.48
C ASP A 96 27.63 -13.34 1.12
N ASP A 97 28.10 -12.33 0.37
CA ASP A 97 28.90 -11.25 0.96
C ASP A 97 28.07 -10.03 1.39
N ILE A 98 28.14 -9.76 2.70
CA ILE A 98 27.34 -8.82 3.50
C ILE A 98 27.62 -7.33 3.18
N PHE A 99 28.48 -7.02 2.21
CA PHE A 99 28.76 -5.64 1.78
C PHE A 99 28.26 -5.36 0.37
N ARG A 100 26.97 -5.00 0.31
CA ARG A 100 26.17 -4.63 -0.86
C ARG A 100 26.89 -3.70 -1.85
N ILE A 101 27.29 -4.25 -2.99
CA ILE A 101 27.35 -3.50 -4.26
C ILE A 101 25.91 -3.51 -4.81
N PRO A 102 25.28 -2.35 -5.09
CA PRO A 102 24.06 -2.29 -5.86
C PRO A 102 24.16 -3.16 -7.11
N SER A 103 23.23 -4.09 -7.30
CA SER A 103 23.28 -5.15 -8.30
C SER A 103 23.47 -4.69 -9.76
N TRP A 104 23.25 -3.41 -10.05
CA TRP A 104 23.53 -2.82 -11.36
C TRP A 104 25.02 -2.56 -11.63
N MET A 105 25.84 -2.32 -10.59
CA MET A 105 27.30 -2.20 -10.73
C MET A 105 27.95 -3.57 -11.01
N GLU A 106 27.40 -4.65 -10.45
CA GLU A 106 27.85 -6.01 -10.74
C GLU A 106 27.57 -6.42 -12.19
N ALA A 107 26.39 -6.07 -12.72
CA ALA A 107 26.03 -6.29 -14.12
C ALA A 107 26.99 -5.57 -15.09
N LYS A 108 27.47 -4.37 -14.74
CA LYS A 108 28.50 -3.64 -15.48
C LYS A 108 29.86 -4.33 -15.40
N HIS A 109 30.27 -4.77 -14.20
CA HIS A 109 31.50 -5.56 -14.03
C HIS A 109 31.51 -6.84 -14.87
N GLN A 110 30.33 -7.44 -15.10
CA GLN A 110 30.16 -8.64 -15.92
C GLN A 110 29.81 -8.35 -17.40
N GLY A 111 29.77 -7.08 -17.83
CA GLY A 111 29.61 -6.68 -19.23
C GLY A 111 28.21 -6.89 -19.82
N TRP A 112 27.15 -6.81 -19.01
CA TRP A 112 25.77 -7.00 -19.49
C TRP A 112 25.16 -5.69 -20.00
N THR A 113 24.93 -5.59 -21.32
CA THR A 113 24.32 -4.40 -21.97
C THR A 113 22.84 -4.61 -22.34
N ILE A 114 22.08 -3.51 -22.44
CA ILE A 114 20.65 -3.49 -22.78
C ILE A 114 20.35 -3.76 -24.26
N GLU A 115 21.34 -3.85 -25.15
CA GLU A 115 21.11 -4.27 -26.55
C GLU A 115 20.52 -5.68 -26.68
N ARG A 116 20.60 -6.51 -25.63
CA ARG A 116 19.88 -7.80 -25.52
C ARG A 116 18.49 -7.71 -24.90
N LEU A 117 18.05 -6.52 -24.50
CA LEU A 117 16.85 -6.27 -23.68
C LEU A 117 15.79 -5.41 -24.37
N SER A 118 16.09 -4.75 -25.49
CA SER A 118 15.11 -3.95 -26.24
C SER A 118 14.58 -4.69 -27.47
N ASP A 119 13.25 -4.67 -27.66
CA ASP A 119 12.67 -4.80 -28.98
C ASP A 119 12.81 -3.42 -29.66
N PRO A 120 13.63 -3.27 -30.72
CA PRO A 120 13.93 -1.97 -31.33
C PRO A 120 12.72 -1.32 -32.02
N SER A 121 11.57 -2.00 -32.06
CA SER A 121 10.36 -1.57 -32.79
C SER A 121 9.37 -0.74 -31.93
N ALA A 122 9.53 -0.70 -30.61
CA ALA A 122 8.53 -0.11 -29.70
C ALA A 122 8.81 1.34 -29.27
N THR A 123 10.01 1.87 -29.51
CA THR A 123 10.45 3.17 -28.98
C THR A 123 10.55 4.24 -30.07
N LYS A 124 9.41 4.82 -30.48
CA LYS A 124 9.44 6.11 -31.20
C LYS A 124 9.65 7.24 -30.19
N PHE A 125 10.90 7.50 -29.84
CA PHE A 125 11.26 8.75 -29.17
C PHE A 125 10.99 9.91 -30.15
N SER A 126 10.16 10.85 -29.73
CA SER A 126 10.04 12.14 -30.42
C SER A 126 11.39 12.86 -30.28
N THR A 127 11.94 13.32 -31.40
CA THR A 127 13.10 14.23 -31.51
C THR A 127 14.47 13.71 -31.07
N GLY A 128 15.20 12.99 -31.94
CA GLY A 128 16.69 12.95 -32.00
C GLY A 128 17.50 12.57 -30.75
N GLU A 129 16.85 12.36 -29.61
CA GLU A 129 17.43 12.00 -28.32
C GLU A 129 17.85 10.52 -28.37
N LYS A 130 19.10 10.24 -28.01
CA LYS A 130 19.56 8.87 -27.86
C LYS A 130 18.91 8.28 -26.61
N PRO A 131 18.38 7.05 -26.65
CA PRO A 131 17.93 6.36 -25.45
C PRO A 131 19.10 6.24 -24.47
N ILE A 132 18.98 6.81 -23.27
CA ILE A 132 19.95 6.59 -22.19
C ILE A 132 19.75 5.16 -21.67
N ASP A 133 20.82 4.37 -21.62
CA ASP A 133 20.81 3.06 -20.99
C ASP A 133 20.59 3.23 -19.46
N PRO A 134 19.55 2.62 -18.85
CA PRO A 134 19.37 2.60 -17.39
C PRO A 134 20.62 2.31 -16.56
N PHE A 135 21.53 1.45 -17.04
CA PHE A 135 22.80 1.16 -16.34
C PHE A 135 23.78 2.34 -16.43
N GLU A 136 23.93 2.97 -17.60
CA GLU A 136 24.75 4.17 -17.77
C GLU A 136 24.19 5.32 -16.93
N TYR A 137 22.87 5.47 -16.90
CA TYR A 137 22.19 6.43 -16.05
C TYR A 137 22.53 6.24 -14.57
N TRP A 138 22.47 5.01 -14.05
CA TRP A 138 22.77 4.77 -12.63
C TRP A 138 24.24 5.02 -12.30
N ASP A 139 25.15 4.61 -13.18
CA ASP A 139 26.58 4.84 -13.00
C ASP A 139 26.91 6.33 -12.85
N GLU A 140 26.31 7.16 -13.70
CA GLU A 140 26.56 8.60 -13.72
C GLU A 140 25.76 9.35 -12.64
N PHE A 141 24.49 9.00 -12.42
CA PHE A 141 23.56 9.86 -11.70
C PHE A 141 23.06 9.31 -10.37
N HIS A 142 23.25 8.05 -9.98
CA HIS A 142 22.53 7.43 -8.84
C HIS A 142 22.53 8.23 -7.52
N GLN A 143 23.58 8.99 -7.22
CA GLN A 143 23.68 9.74 -5.96
C GLN A 143 22.68 10.88 -5.87
N ILE A 144 22.45 11.60 -6.98
CA ILE A 144 21.63 12.82 -7.00
C ILE A 144 20.14 12.49 -6.77
N PRO A 145 19.51 11.53 -7.49
CA PRO A 145 18.15 11.11 -7.21
C PRO A 145 18.00 10.44 -5.83
N LEU A 146 19.05 9.82 -5.29
CA LEU A 146 19.01 9.22 -3.96
C LEU A 146 18.95 10.29 -2.85
N GLU A 147 19.75 11.35 -2.99
CA GLU A 147 19.70 12.47 -2.06
C GLU A 147 18.37 13.23 -2.17
N ALA A 148 17.87 13.44 -3.39
CA ALA A 148 16.55 14.04 -3.61
C ALA A 148 15.42 13.17 -3.00
N LEU A 149 15.49 11.84 -3.16
CA LEU A 149 14.54 10.90 -2.55
C LEU A 149 14.50 11.05 -1.02
N ASP A 150 15.66 11.19 -0.37
CA ASP A 150 15.73 11.39 1.07
C ASP A 150 15.10 12.72 1.51
N TYR A 151 15.31 13.81 0.75
CA TYR A 151 14.62 15.08 1.00
C TYR A 151 13.10 14.96 0.86
N TYR A 152 12.62 14.27 -0.18
CA TYR A 152 11.18 14.08 -0.40
C TYR A 152 10.52 13.21 0.68
N LYS A 153 11.17 12.13 1.13
CA LYS A 153 10.68 11.31 2.26
C LYS A 153 10.61 12.11 3.56
N ARG A 154 11.60 12.97 3.82
CA ARG A 154 11.56 13.88 4.98
C ARG A 154 10.45 14.92 4.85
N ALA A 155 10.24 15.50 3.67
CA ALA A 155 9.14 16.43 3.44
C ALA A 155 7.78 15.78 3.76
N LEU A 156 7.57 14.55 3.29
CA LEU A 156 6.34 13.78 3.54
C LEU A 156 6.10 13.53 5.03
N ASN A 157 7.17 13.46 5.83
CA ASN A 157 7.04 13.29 7.27
C ASN A 157 6.44 14.50 7.98
N TYR A 158 6.71 15.71 7.48
CA TYR A 158 6.20 16.96 8.03
C TYR A 158 4.86 17.36 7.45
N ASN A 159 4.55 16.94 6.22
CA ASN A 159 3.23 17.12 5.64
C ASN A 159 2.82 15.91 4.78
N PRO A 160 2.03 14.95 5.33
CA PRO A 160 1.63 13.78 4.58
C PRO A 160 0.62 14.10 3.45
N PHE A 161 -0.05 15.25 3.51
CA PHE A 161 -1.05 15.69 2.51
C PHE A 161 -0.41 16.17 1.19
N ASP A 162 0.85 16.61 1.23
CA ASP A 162 1.64 16.94 0.03
C ASP A 162 1.82 15.72 -0.91
N GLY A 163 1.57 14.52 -0.39
CA GLY A 163 1.60 13.30 -1.19
C GLY A 163 0.61 13.29 -2.35
N TYR A 164 -0.57 13.88 -2.19
CA TYR A 164 -1.62 13.92 -3.22
C TYR A 164 -1.99 15.32 -3.68
N ASN A 165 -1.59 16.37 -2.95
CA ASN A 165 -1.80 17.74 -3.39
C ASN A 165 -0.88 18.03 -4.58
N PHE A 166 -1.47 18.50 -5.67
CA PHE A 166 -0.73 19.02 -6.81
C PHE A 166 -0.43 20.50 -6.52
N PRO A 167 0.79 20.98 -6.79
CA PRO A 167 1.01 22.42 -6.82
C PRO A 167 0.04 23.02 -7.86
N ASN A 168 -0.58 24.16 -7.52
CA ASN A 168 -1.53 24.84 -8.42
C ASN A 168 -0.94 24.96 -9.83
N GLU A 169 -1.73 24.51 -10.81
CA GLU A 169 -1.39 24.47 -12.22
C GLU A 169 -0.87 25.83 -12.71
N ARG A 170 0.19 25.81 -13.52
CA ARG A 170 0.84 26.96 -14.18
C ARG A 170 1.79 27.80 -13.32
N ALA A 171 2.74 27.16 -12.65
CA ALA A 171 4.09 27.67 -12.86
C ALA A 171 4.36 27.44 -14.36
N SER A 172 4.41 28.52 -15.15
CA SER A 172 4.97 28.45 -16.49
C SER A 172 6.37 27.88 -16.32
N LEU A 173 6.50 26.56 -16.45
CA LEU A 173 7.78 25.89 -16.50
C LEU A 173 8.44 26.51 -17.73
N GLY A 174 9.34 27.48 -17.50
CA GLY A 174 10.35 27.80 -18.49
C GLY A 174 10.99 26.48 -18.92
N LYS A 175 11.53 26.45 -20.14
CA LYS A 175 12.15 25.24 -20.72
C LYS A 175 13.24 24.61 -19.83
N ASP A 176 13.65 25.28 -18.76
CA ASP A 176 14.77 24.94 -17.88
C ASP A 176 14.36 24.29 -16.54
N LYS A 177 13.07 24.09 -16.23
CA LYS A 177 12.66 23.38 -15.00
C LYS A 177 12.19 21.94 -15.31
N PRO A 178 12.64 20.93 -14.53
CA PRO A 178 12.28 19.54 -14.80
C PRO A 178 10.78 19.30 -14.59
N GLU A 179 10.15 18.51 -15.46
CA GLU A 179 8.71 18.13 -15.39
C GLU A 179 8.31 17.55 -14.02
N ILE A 180 9.28 17.02 -13.25
CA ILE A 180 9.07 16.50 -11.90
C ILE A 180 8.59 17.56 -10.91
N ALA A 181 8.90 18.85 -11.11
CA ALA A 181 8.51 19.93 -10.21
C ALA A 181 6.97 20.10 -10.10
N GLY A 182 6.25 19.81 -11.18
CA GLY A 182 4.78 19.88 -11.26
C GLY A 182 4.04 18.69 -10.64
N LYS A 183 4.76 17.68 -10.14
CA LYS A 183 4.17 16.43 -9.64
C LYS A 183 3.91 16.47 -8.13
N SER A 184 2.99 15.62 -7.67
CA SER A 184 2.73 15.44 -6.24
C SER A 184 3.94 14.81 -5.55
N LEU A 185 4.11 15.01 -4.24
CA LEU A 185 5.31 14.54 -3.55
C LEU A 185 5.50 13.01 -3.65
N LEU A 186 4.41 12.24 -3.61
CA LEU A 186 4.46 10.78 -3.78
C LEU A 186 4.83 10.36 -5.21
N GLU A 187 4.47 11.16 -6.22
CA GLU A 187 4.90 10.92 -7.59
C GLU A 187 6.39 11.25 -7.77
N LYS A 188 6.89 12.30 -7.12
CA LYS A 188 8.33 12.60 -7.08
C LYS A 188 9.10 11.46 -6.42
N ILE A 189 8.60 10.96 -5.29
CA ILE A 189 9.16 9.79 -4.60
C ILE A 189 9.12 8.56 -5.51
N LYS A 190 8.00 8.28 -6.20
CA LYS A 190 7.91 7.17 -7.17
C LYS A 190 8.98 7.29 -8.26
N ILE A 191 9.10 8.45 -8.90
CA ILE A 191 10.05 8.60 -10.00
C ILE A 191 11.49 8.44 -9.50
N THR A 192 11.85 9.11 -8.40
CA THR A 192 13.20 9.03 -7.82
C THR A 192 13.53 7.66 -7.22
N SER A 193 12.55 6.96 -6.63
CA SER A 193 12.76 5.62 -6.09
C SER A 193 13.05 4.60 -7.18
N PHE A 194 12.33 4.66 -8.30
CA PHE A 194 12.62 3.78 -9.44
C PHE A 194 13.90 4.20 -10.16
N ALA A 195 14.18 5.51 -10.26
CA ALA A 195 15.44 6.03 -10.79
C ALA A 195 16.65 5.60 -9.95
N THR A 196 16.49 5.24 -8.68
CA THR A 196 17.56 4.72 -7.81
C THR A 196 17.50 3.22 -7.60
N CYS A 197 16.58 2.54 -8.30
CA CYS A 197 16.35 1.12 -8.18
C CYS A 197 15.95 0.64 -6.78
N ARG A 198 15.13 1.44 -6.09
CA ARG A 198 14.56 1.18 -4.76
C ARG A 198 13.03 1.36 -4.75
N PRO A 199 12.26 0.62 -5.59
CA PRO A 199 10.81 0.79 -5.68
C PRO A 199 10.07 0.55 -4.34
N GLU A 200 10.67 -0.16 -3.40
CA GLU A 200 10.17 -0.36 -2.03
C GLU A 200 9.93 0.96 -1.30
N GLU A 201 10.82 1.94 -1.48
CA GLU A 201 10.76 3.24 -0.82
C GLU A 201 9.51 4.02 -1.23
N ALA A 202 9.08 3.88 -2.49
CA ALA A 202 7.81 4.48 -2.93
C ALA A 202 6.62 3.85 -2.23
N ILE A 203 6.59 2.53 -2.11
CA ILE A 203 5.47 1.82 -1.48
C ILE A 203 5.40 2.16 0.01
N LEU A 204 6.53 2.10 0.71
CA LEU A 204 6.63 2.49 2.12
C LEU A 204 6.16 3.93 2.34
N SER A 205 6.56 4.86 1.47
CA SER A 205 6.13 6.27 1.57
C SER A 205 4.62 6.44 1.38
N HIS A 206 4.00 5.70 0.46
CA HIS A 206 2.55 5.73 0.28
C HIS A 206 1.81 5.20 1.51
N PHE A 207 2.24 4.05 2.06
CA PHE A 207 1.65 3.50 3.29
C PHE A 207 1.84 4.42 4.49
N GLN A 208 3.04 5.00 4.64
CA GLN A 208 3.31 5.95 5.71
C GLN A 208 2.43 7.18 5.61
N SER A 209 2.19 7.72 4.41
CA SER A 209 1.25 8.83 4.19
C SER A 209 -0.16 8.44 4.62
N ILE A 210 -0.66 7.28 4.21
CA ILE A 210 -1.99 6.78 4.62
C ILE A 210 -2.11 6.69 6.15
N ILE A 211 -1.15 6.04 6.81
CA ILE A 211 -1.16 5.84 8.27
C ILE A 211 -1.11 7.18 8.99
N LYS A 212 -0.22 8.10 8.59
CA LYS A 212 -0.11 9.43 9.21
C LYS A 212 -1.37 10.26 9.05
N ILE A 213 -2.02 10.21 7.89
CA ILE A 213 -3.29 10.89 7.67
C ILE A 213 -4.36 10.33 8.63
N GLU A 214 -4.43 9.01 8.78
CA GLU A 214 -5.38 8.36 9.69
C GLU A 214 -5.11 8.71 11.17
N GLU A 215 -3.83 8.81 11.56
CA GLU A 215 -3.42 9.26 12.90
C GLU A 215 -3.87 10.70 13.16
N LEU A 216 -3.63 11.63 12.22
CA LEU A 216 -4.07 13.02 12.33
C LEU A 216 -5.60 13.14 12.41
N VAL A 217 -6.34 12.35 11.60
CA VAL A 217 -7.81 12.30 11.68
C VAL A 217 -8.25 11.82 13.07
N PHE A 218 -7.60 10.80 13.61
CA PHE A 218 -7.92 10.28 14.93
C PHE A 218 -7.67 11.28 16.05
N GLU A 219 -6.57 12.04 15.98
CA GLU A 219 -6.29 13.13 16.91
C GLU A 219 -7.39 14.20 16.86
N LYS A 220 -7.85 14.59 15.67
CA LYS A 220 -9.00 15.49 15.53
C LYS A 220 -10.29 14.93 16.12
N ILE A 221 -10.57 13.65 15.93
CA ILE A 221 -11.74 13.01 16.54
C ILE A 221 -11.63 13.11 18.07
N LYS A 222 -10.47 12.77 18.64
CA LYS A 222 -10.22 12.86 20.09
C LYS A 222 -10.43 14.27 20.63
N GLU A 223 -9.88 15.29 19.97
CA GLU A 223 -10.06 16.69 20.33
C GLU A 223 -11.53 17.10 20.34
N THR A 224 -12.31 16.67 19.34
CA THR A 224 -13.75 16.97 19.29
C THR A 224 -14.56 16.25 20.37
N THR A 225 -14.12 15.07 20.82
CA THR A 225 -14.81 14.29 21.85
C THR A 225 -14.38 14.63 23.27
N ALA A 226 -13.25 15.29 23.48
CA ALA A 226 -12.79 15.65 24.81
C ALA A 226 -13.74 16.71 25.40
N PRO A 227 -14.45 16.42 26.50
CA PRO A 227 -15.33 17.42 27.11
C PRO A 227 -14.48 18.61 27.55
N VAL A 228 -14.92 19.83 27.22
CA VAL A 228 -14.34 21.06 27.76
C VAL A 228 -14.72 21.14 29.23
N ILE A 229 -13.96 20.42 30.07
CA ILE A 229 -14.15 20.44 31.51
C ILE A 229 -13.63 21.81 32.01
N PRO A 230 -14.48 22.65 32.62
CA PRO A 230 -14.05 23.91 33.22
C PRO A 230 -12.89 23.68 34.20
N TRP A 231 -11.94 24.63 34.25
CA TRP A 231 -10.72 24.51 35.06
C TRP A 231 -11.00 24.22 36.55
N TRP A 232 -12.10 24.75 37.10
CA TRP A 232 -12.54 24.48 38.47
C TRP A 232 -13.05 23.05 38.69
N LYS A 233 -13.68 22.41 37.70
CA LYS A 233 -14.07 20.98 37.77
C LYS A 233 -12.86 20.04 37.68
N ARG A 234 -11.79 20.43 36.96
CA ARG A 234 -10.52 19.66 36.96
C ARG A 234 -9.86 19.67 38.33
N ILE A 235 -9.91 20.80 39.04
CA ILE A 235 -9.41 20.92 40.42
C ILE A 235 -10.27 20.09 41.39
N LEU A 236 -11.59 20.14 41.27
CA LEU A 236 -12.49 19.34 42.12
C LEU A 236 -12.38 17.83 41.88
N ASN A 237 -12.15 17.41 40.63
CA ASN A 237 -11.87 16.00 40.29
C ASN A 237 -10.49 15.54 40.80
N PHE A 238 -9.48 16.42 40.80
CA PHE A 238 -8.16 16.14 41.38
C PHE A 238 -8.23 15.89 42.90
N PHE A 239 -9.17 16.54 43.59
CA PHE A 239 -9.42 16.35 45.02
C PHE A 239 -10.55 15.36 45.35
N HIS A 240 -11.05 14.58 44.38
CA HIS A 240 -12.15 13.61 44.55
C HIS A 240 -13.43 14.19 45.22
N LEU A 241 -13.70 15.49 45.07
CA LEU A 241 -14.82 16.18 45.74
C LEU A 241 -16.10 16.30 44.88
N SER A 242 -16.07 15.85 43.62
CA SER A 242 -17.26 15.86 42.75
C SER A 242 -17.99 14.52 42.82
N CYS A 243 -19.15 14.51 43.48
CA CYS A 243 -20.12 13.42 43.41
C CYS A 243 -20.63 13.23 41.98
N LYS A 244 -20.73 11.95 41.58
CA LYS A 244 -21.39 11.39 40.39
C LYS A 244 -20.99 12.06 39.07
N ALA A 245 -20.11 11.37 38.34
CA ALA A 245 -20.19 11.45 36.89
C ALA A 245 -21.61 11.01 36.51
N ASP A 246 -22.44 11.94 36.03
CA ASP A 246 -23.61 11.58 35.25
C ASP A 246 -23.08 10.74 34.08
N GLU A 247 -23.32 9.43 34.12
CA GLU A 247 -23.02 8.49 33.02
C GLU A 247 -23.92 8.74 31.79
N GLU A 248 -24.77 9.76 31.82
CA GLU A 248 -25.60 10.19 30.71
C GLU A 248 -24.99 11.40 30.03
N THR A 249 -23.99 11.17 29.17
CA THR A 249 -23.83 11.81 27.85
C THR A 249 -22.45 11.49 27.28
N GLN A 250 -22.39 10.42 26.50
CA GLN A 250 -21.78 10.37 25.17
C GLN A 250 -21.73 8.90 24.76
N SER A 251 -22.69 8.51 23.93
CA SER A 251 -22.52 7.35 23.05
C SER A 251 -21.36 7.68 22.10
N ALA A 252 -20.13 7.53 22.58
CA ALA A 252 -19.00 7.35 21.69
C ALA A 252 -19.38 6.12 20.86
N ASP A 253 -19.50 6.29 19.53
CA ASP A 253 -19.72 5.16 18.62
C ASP A 253 -18.70 4.09 19.02
N ASP A 254 -19.19 2.98 19.58
CA ASP A 254 -18.41 1.88 20.15
C ASP A 254 -17.66 1.07 19.07
N LEU A 255 -17.40 1.69 17.92
CA LEU A 255 -16.78 1.08 16.75
C LEU A 255 -15.25 1.02 16.93
N PRO A 256 -14.59 0.06 16.25
CA PRO A 256 -13.13 0.03 16.20
C PRO A 256 -12.54 1.36 15.72
N LYS A 257 -11.36 1.72 16.24
CA LYS A 257 -10.64 2.97 15.95
C LYS A 257 -10.59 3.28 14.45
N GLU A 258 -10.24 2.28 13.64
CA GLU A 258 -10.09 2.40 12.19
C GLU A 258 -11.42 2.77 11.52
N ILE A 259 -12.53 2.19 11.96
CA ILE A 259 -13.85 2.47 11.41
C ILE A 259 -14.31 3.88 11.76
N LEU A 260 -14.01 4.37 12.96
CA LEU A 260 -14.29 5.76 13.35
C LEU A 260 -13.54 6.74 12.44
N ILE A 261 -12.26 6.47 12.19
CA ILE A 261 -11.42 7.25 11.28
C ILE A 261 -12.01 7.23 9.88
N TRP A 262 -12.31 6.05 9.32
CA TRP A 262 -12.81 5.94 7.96
C TRP A 262 -14.21 6.53 7.80
N LYS A 263 -15.07 6.45 8.81
CA LYS A 263 -16.39 7.12 8.84
C LYS A 263 -16.23 8.64 8.80
N LYS A 264 -15.27 9.19 9.57
CA LYS A 264 -14.97 10.62 9.55
C LYS A 264 -14.40 11.08 8.22
N ILE A 265 -13.51 10.29 7.61
CA ILE A 265 -12.97 10.56 6.27
C ILE A 265 -14.08 10.46 5.23
N ALA A 266 -14.95 9.45 5.26
CA ALA A 266 -16.04 9.30 4.31
C ALA A 266 -17.01 10.48 4.33
N GLY A 267 -17.31 11.02 5.52
CA GLY A 267 -18.12 12.23 5.70
C GLY A 267 -17.44 13.54 5.27
N SER A 268 -16.15 13.52 4.91
CA SER A 268 -15.40 14.74 4.56
C SER A 268 -15.70 15.31 3.16
N GLU A 269 -16.56 14.65 2.39
CA GLU A 269 -16.95 15.12 1.06
C GLU A 269 -17.87 16.34 1.13
N SER A 270 -18.82 16.36 2.07
CA SER A 270 -19.66 17.54 2.32
C SER A 270 -18.94 18.61 3.14
N GLU A 271 -18.08 18.20 4.07
CA GLU A 271 -17.34 19.10 4.96
C GLU A 271 -15.86 18.70 5.03
N PRO A 272 -14.97 19.36 4.25
CA PRO A 272 -13.56 18.99 4.20
C PRO A 272 -12.89 19.16 5.57
N ILE A 273 -12.00 18.23 5.92
CA ILE A 273 -11.24 18.32 7.16
C ILE A 273 -10.00 19.16 6.91
N ILE A 274 -9.90 20.30 7.57
CA ILE A 274 -8.74 21.20 7.50
C ILE A 274 -7.89 20.97 8.73
N PHE A 275 -6.61 20.61 8.59
CA PHE A 275 -5.74 20.32 9.74
C PHE A 275 -4.98 21.53 10.28
N SER A 276 -4.60 22.48 9.41
CA SER A 276 -3.98 23.75 9.81
C SER A 276 -4.78 24.92 9.25
N SER A 277 -5.17 25.86 10.12
CA SER A 277 -5.81 27.11 9.71
C SER A 277 -4.91 27.99 8.85
N ASP A 278 -3.60 27.91 9.09
CA ASP A 278 -2.60 28.76 8.47
C ASP A 278 -2.27 28.29 7.04
N TYR A 279 -2.50 27.00 6.78
CA TYR A 279 -2.27 26.35 5.49
C TYR A 279 -3.47 25.49 5.06
N PRO A 280 -4.64 26.10 4.80
CA PRO A 280 -5.87 25.34 4.58
C PRO A 280 -5.80 24.52 3.28
N GLU A 281 -5.21 25.06 2.22
CA GLU A 281 -5.15 24.39 0.91
C GLU A 281 -4.22 23.16 0.90
N THR A 282 -3.09 23.22 1.60
CA THR A 282 -2.11 22.12 1.61
C THR A 282 -2.39 21.08 2.68
N THR A 283 -3.29 21.37 3.63
CA THR A 283 -3.67 20.47 4.73
C THR A 283 -5.15 20.11 4.71
N LYS A 284 -5.79 20.23 3.54
CA LYS A 284 -7.17 19.80 3.32
C LYS A 284 -7.22 18.31 3.02
N LEU A 285 -8.13 17.61 3.69
CA LEU A 285 -8.48 16.23 3.37
C LEU A 285 -9.95 16.14 2.95
N THR A 286 -10.16 15.52 1.79
CA THR A 286 -11.47 15.13 1.26
C THR A 286 -11.50 13.63 0.99
N THR A 287 -12.69 13.05 0.98
CA THR A 287 -12.89 11.62 0.68
C THR A 287 -12.29 11.24 -0.67
N ASN A 288 -12.45 12.10 -1.68
CA ASN A 288 -11.94 11.85 -3.04
C ASN A 288 -10.40 11.91 -3.10
N GLN A 289 -9.76 12.81 -2.34
CA GLN A 289 -8.30 12.82 -2.24
C GLN A 289 -7.77 11.54 -1.57
N TYR A 290 -8.42 11.09 -0.49
CA TYR A 290 -8.05 9.86 0.18
C TYR A 290 -8.26 8.62 -0.72
N LYS A 291 -9.39 8.53 -1.43
CA LYS A 291 -9.63 7.47 -2.43
C LYS A 291 -8.56 7.44 -3.52
N ARG A 292 -8.17 8.60 -4.06
CA ARG A 292 -7.08 8.70 -5.06
C ARG A 292 -5.75 8.20 -4.51
N LEU A 293 -5.43 8.51 -3.24
CA LEU A 293 -4.24 8.00 -2.57
C LEU A 293 -4.26 6.46 -2.48
N LEU A 294 -5.39 5.86 -2.09
CA LEU A 294 -5.54 4.40 -2.05
C LEU A 294 -5.34 3.77 -3.44
N LEU A 295 -5.96 4.34 -4.47
CA LEU A 295 -5.86 3.84 -5.85
C LEU A 295 -4.42 3.92 -6.38
N LYS A 296 -3.73 5.05 -6.20
CA LYS A 296 -2.31 5.20 -6.58
C LYS A 296 -1.42 4.18 -5.85
N THR A 297 -1.72 3.91 -4.58
CA THR A 297 -0.99 2.89 -3.81
C THR A 297 -1.25 1.50 -4.38
N LEU A 298 -2.50 1.16 -4.72
CA LEU A 298 -2.85 -0.11 -5.36
C LEU A 298 -2.14 -0.31 -6.71
N GLU A 299 -2.11 0.72 -7.56
CA GLU A 299 -1.41 0.67 -8.84
C GLU A 299 0.08 0.34 -8.66
N LEU A 300 0.72 0.94 -7.65
CA LEU A 300 2.10 0.63 -7.30
C LEU A 300 2.30 -0.83 -6.85
N LEU A 301 1.37 -1.39 -6.08
CA LEU A 301 1.44 -2.80 -5.69
C LEU A 301 1.27 -3.72 -6.91
N GLN A 302 0.33 -3.39 -7.81
CA GLN A 302 0.05 -4.20 -9.00
C GLN A 302 1.24 -4.28 -9.95
N LEU A 303 1.98 -3.18 -10.16
CA LEU A 303 3.21 -3.17 -10.95
C LEU A 303 4.23 -4.19 -10.43
N ARG A 304 4.31 -4.39 -9.11
CA ARG A 304 5.21 -5.38 -8.48
C ARG A 304 4.69 -6.81 -8.56
N MET A 305 3.37 -7.00 -8.57
CA MET A 305 2.73 -8.32 -8.62
C MET A 305 2.78 -9.00 -10.00
N SER A 306 3.14 -8.28 -11.06
CA SER A 306 3.32 -8.83 -12.41
C SER A 306 4.58 -9.71 -12.53
N GLY A 307 5.56 -9.52 -11.62
CA GLY A 307 6.75 -10.36 -11.53
C GLY A 307 6.59 -11.54 -10.56
N LYS A 308 7.36 -12.63 -10.76
CA LYS A 308 7.47 -13.75 -9.82
C LYS A 308 8.00 -13.37 -8.42
N GLY A 309 8.42 -12.11 -8.22
CA GLY A 309 8.95 -11.58 -6.97
C GLY A 309 7.86 -11.09 -6.02
N THR A 310 7.32 -11.98 -5.18
CA THR A 310 6.43 -11.61 -4.06
C THR A 310 7.23 -10.89 -2.97
N SER A 311 7.20 -9.56 -2.95
CA SER A 311 7.92 -8.78 -1.92
C SER A 311 7.12 -7.58 -1.43
N LEU A 312 5.82 -7.79 -1.20
CA LEU A 312 5.05 -6.93 -0.31
C LEU A 312 4.64 -7.71 0.92
N SER A 313 4.61 -7.01 2.06
CA SER A 313 4.11 -7.62 3.27
C SER A 313 2.63 -7.98 3.05
N PRO A 314 2.22 -9.23 3.36
CA PRO A 314 0.83 -9.65 3.27
C PRO A 314 -0.10 -8.71 4.05
N GLU A 315 0.39 -8.20 5.18
CA GLU A 315 -0.34 -7.31 6.06
C GLU A 315 -0.65 -5.97 5.41
N GLU A 316 0.33 -5.26 4.84
CA GLU A 316 0.11 -4.00 4.15
C GLU A 316 -0.87 -4.15 2.98
N SER A 317 -0.74 -5.26 2.24
CA SER A 317 -1.62 -5.56 1.10
C SER A 317 -3.06 -5.79 1.56
N VAL A 318 -3.25 -6.63 2.58
CA VAL A 318 -4.58 -6.88 3.17
C VAL A 318 -5.16 -5.60 3.75
N SER A 319 -4.35 -4.81 4.44
CA SER A 319 -4.71 -3.54 5.06
C SER A 319 -5.18 -2.52 4.01
N LEU A 320 -4.49 -2.44 2.87
CA LEU A 320 -4.90 -1.55 1.76
C LEU A 320 -6.21 -2.00 1.12
N TYR A 321 -6.35 -3.28 0.78
CA TYR A 321 -7.58 -3.81 0.19
C TYR A 321 -8.77 -3.64 1.14
N THR A 322 -8.55 -3.75 2.45
CA THR A 322 -9.59 -3.50 3.47
C THR A 322 -10.11 -2.06 3.39
N ARG A 323 -9.21 -1.07 3.27
CA ARG A 323 -9.60 0.34 3.07
C ARG A 323 -10.37 0.53 1.76
N VAL A 324 -9.87 -0.07 0.68
CA VAL A 324 -10.51 0.03 -0.65
C VAL A 324 -11.94 -0.53 -0.62
N LEU A 325 -12.16 -1.67 0.05
CA LEU A 325 -13.50 -2.23 0.24
C LEU A 325 -14.40 -1.30 1.05
N TYR A 326 -13.88 -0.69 2.11
CA TYR A 326 -14.66 0.26 2.91
C TYR A 326 -15.08 1.48 2.08
N PHE A 327 -14.13 2.11 1.37
CA PHE A 327 -14.37 3.31 0.57
C PHE A 327 -15.03 3.06 -0.79
N SER A 328 -15.31 1.81 -1.14
CA SER A 328 -16.11 1.49 -2.33
C SER A 328 -17.58 1.93 -2.17
N CYS A 329 -18.06 2.04 -0.94
CA CYS A 329 -19.42 2.46 -0.63
C CYS A 329 -19.52 3.95 -0.32
N SER A 330 -20.57 4.60 -0.79
CA SER A 330 -20.96 5.95 -0.33
C SER A 330 -21.72 5.89 0.99
N LYS A 331 -22.58 4.86 1.15
CA LYS A 331 -23.36 4.60 2.37
C LYS A 331 -23.31 3.12 2.73
N ARG A 332 -23.17 2.87 4.02
CA ARG A 332 -23.13 1.53 4.62
C ARG A 332 -23.86 1.53 5.94
N THR A 333 -24.84 0.66 6.05
CA THR A 333 -25.48 0.32 7.32
C THR A 333 -24.58 -0.65 8.09
N VAL A 334 -23.98 -0.15 9.17
CA VAL A 334 -23.19 -0.97 10.10
C VAL A 334 -24.11 -1.47 11.21
N PRO A 335 -24.24 -2.80 11.42
CA PRO A 335 -25.12 -3.35 12.46
C PRO A 335 -24.61 -3.00 13.85
N ALA A 336 -25.51 -2.93 14.84
CA ALA A 336 -25.14 -2.60 16.22
C ALA A 336 -24.13 -3.60 16.83
N GLU A 337 -24.17 -4.86 16.40
CA GLU A 337 -23.24 -5.92 16.83
C GLU A 337 -21.81 -5.72 16.32
N ALA A 338 -21.60 -4.84 15.33
CA ALA A 338 -20.30 -4.58 14.73
C ALA A 338 -19.28 -4.00 15.72
N LYS A 339 -19.71 -3.53 16.90
CA LYS A 339 -18.83 -3.17 18.03
C LYS A 339 -17.77 -4.25 18.30
N TYR A 340 -18.14 -5.51 18.17
CA TYR A 340 -17.26 -6.66 18.47
C TYR A 340 -16.52 -7.19 17.25
N TRP A 341 -16.74 -6.61 16.07
CA TRP A 341 -16.17 -7.10 14.82
C TRP A 341 -14.84 -6.41 14.54
N GLY A 342 -13.94 -7.14 13.89
CA GLY A 342 -12.71 -6.54 13.37
C GLY A 342 -12.98 -5.59 12.20
N PRO A 343 -12.10 -4.61 11.94
CA PRO A 343 -12.28 -3.64 10.86
C PRO A 343 -12.40 -4.30 9.48
N SER A 344 -11.76 -5.45 9.26
CA SER A 344 -11.88 -6.23 8.02
C SER A 344 -13.29 -6.80 7.81
N ALA A 345 -13.95 -7.28 8.86
CA ALA A 345 -15.30 -7.82 8.77
C ALA A 345 -16.30 -6.71 8.46
N ILE A 346 -16.14 -5.54 9.11
CA ILE A 346 -16.96 -4.36 8.85
C ILE A 346 -16.72 -3.84 7.43
N ALA A 347 -15.46 -3.87 6.95
CA ALA A 347 -15.09 -3.48 5.59
C ALA A 347 -15.76 -4.35 4.50
N MET A 348 -16.07 -5.62 4.81
CA MET A 348 -16.69 -6.60 3.91
C MET A 348 -18.22 -6.55 3.89
N ILE A 349 -18.86 -5.70 4.69
CA ILE A 349 -20.30 -5.48 4.59
C ILE A 349 -20.58 -4.79 3.23
N PRO A 350 -21.51 -5.31 2.40
CA PRO A 350 -21.87 -4.68 1.13
C PRO A 350 -22.46 -3.28 1.35
N CYS A 351 -22.52 -2.49 0.28
CA CYS A 351 -23.11 -1.15 0.36
C CYS A 351 -24.63 -1.25 0.51
N ASP A 352 -25.25 -0.18 0.99
CA ASP A 352 -26.71 -0.13 1.05
C ASP A 352 -27.33 -0.35 -0.34
N THR A 353 -28.51 -0.98 -0.39
CA THR A 353 -29.17 -1.33 -1.66
C THR A 353 -29.52 -0.11 -2.53
N SER A 354 -29.53 1.09 -1.96
CA SER A 354 -29.69 2.35 -2.70
C SER A 354 -28.45 2.79 -3.48
N ASP A 355 -27.27 2.24 -3.16
CA ASP A 355 -25.99 2.59 -3.80
C ASP A 355 -25.58 1.51 -4.81
N GLU A 356 -26.25 1.49 -5.97
CA GLU A 356 -26.00 0.47 -7.00
C GLU A 356 -24.58 0.57 -7.58
N GLU A 357 -24.11 1.79 -7.86
CA GLU A 357 -22.76 2.04 -8.38
C GLU A 357 -21.68 1.68 -7.36
N GLY A 358 -21.87 2.04 -6.09
CA GLY A 358 -20.97 1.65 -5.01
C GLY A 358 -20.94 0.13 -4.83
N ASN A 359 -22.07 -0.56 -4.95
CA ASN A 359 -22.09 -2.02 -4.90
C ASN A 359 -21.36 -2.66 -6.09
N LYS A 360 -21.47 -2.14 -7.31
CA LYS A 360 -20.68 -2.61 -8.47
C LYS A 360 -19.18 -2.48 -8.20
N ALA A 361 -18.75 -1.31 -7.72
CA ALA A 361 -17.35 -1.08 -7.36
C ALA A 361 -16.90 -1.99 -6.20
N PHE A 362 -17.75 -2.19 -5.20
CA PHE A 362 -17.49 -3.04 -4.05
C PHE A 362 -17.25 -4.49 -4.46
N TYR A 363 -18.14 -5.10 -5.23
CA TYR A 363 -17.97 -6.50 -5.64
C TYR A 363 -16.79 -6.70 -6.61
N SER A 364 -16.51 -5.70 -7.47
CA SER A 364 -15.30 -5.70 -8.29
C SER A 364 -14.02 -5.69 -7.43
N ASN A 365 -13.97 -4.83 -6.42
CA ASN A 365 -12.85 -4.77 -5.48
C ASN A 365 -12.78 -5.99 -4.55
N LEU A 366 -13.93 -6.59 -4.21
CA LEU A 366 -14.02 -7.84 -3.45
C LEU A 366 -13.43 -9.01 -4.22
N ASN A 367 -13.70 -9.09 -5.54
CA ASN A 367 -13.08 -10.08 -6.40
C ASN A 367 -11.54 -9.93 -6.41
N ARG A 368 -11.04 -8.69 -6.58
CA ARG A 368 -9.59 -8.41 -6.53
C ARG A 368 -8.98 -8.78 -5.17
N ALA A 369 -9.67 -8.49 -4.07
CA ALA A 369 -9.24 -8.88 -2.72
C ALA A 369 -9.23 -10.41 -2.57
N ALA A 370 -10.24 -11.11 -3.09
CA ALA A 370 -10.32 -12.57 -3.05
C ALA A 370 -9.12 -13.22 -3.75
N PHE A 371 -8.69 -12.70 -4.92
CA PHE A 371 -7.48 -13.14 -5.61
C PHE A 371 -6.21 -12.89 -4.79
N LEU A 372 -6.08 -11.75 -4.13
CA LEU A 372 -4.95 -11.49 -3.22
C LEU A 372 -4.92 -12.53 -2.10
N TYR A 373 -6.05 -12.74 -1.42
CA TYR A 373 -6.17 -13.71 -0.32
C TYR A 373 -5.89 -15.15 -0.81
N TYR A 374 -6.30 -15.50 -2.02
CA TYR A 374 -6.01 -16.80 -2.63
C TYR A 374 -4.51 -17.04 -2.76
N ARG A 375 -3.76 -16.04 -3.26
CA ARG A 375 -2.29 -16.07 -3.39
C ARG A 375 -1.59 -16.12 -2.03
N LEU A 376 -2.11 -15.39 -1.04
CA LEU A 376 -1.62 -15.46 0.34
C LEU A 376 -1.91 -16.80 1.01
N GLY A 377 -2.84 -17.57 0.48
CA GLY A 377 -3.18 -18.92 0.91
C GLY A 377 -2.02 -19.92 0.88
N ASP A 378 -0.98 -19.67 0.07
CA ASP A 378 0.24 -20.48 0.07
C ASP A 378 1.08 -20.32 1.35
N ARG A 379 0.86 -19.23 2.10
CA ARG A 379 1.54 -18.94 3.37
C ARG A 379 0.72 -19.39 4.58
N ASP A 380 -0.60 -19.16 4.56
CA ASP A 380 -1.53 -19.57 5.61
C ASP A 380 -2.89 -19.97 5.00
N SER A 381 -3.33 -21.20 5.29
CA SER A 381 -4.59 -21.77 4.83
C SER A 381 -5.81 -20.93 5.22
N ASN A 382 -5.76 -20.16 6.31
CA ASN A 382 -6.86 -19.28 6.72
C ASN A 382 -7.19 -18.22 5.66
N TYR A 383 -6.18 -17.71 4.94
CA TYR A 383 -6.40 -16.77 3.84
C TYR A 383 -7.16 -17.43 2.68
N ARG A 384 -6.88 -18.71 2.40
CA ARG A 384 -7.56 -19.46 1.34
C ARG A 384 -9.03 -19.72 1.66
N LYS A 385 -9.35 -20.04 2.91
CA LYS A 385 -10.74 -20.17 3.37
C LYS A 385 -11.52 -18.85 3.20
N LYS A 386 -10.96 -17.74 3.70
CA LYS A 386 -11.55 -16.40 3.53
C LYS A 386 -11.72 -16.01 2.05
N SER A 387 -10.75 -16.36 1.21
CA SER A 387 -10.84 -16.16 -0.24
C SER A 387 -12.05 -16.89 -0.84
N GLY A 388 -12.29 -18.14 -0.45
CA GLY A 388 -13.47 -18.92 -0.90
C GLY A 388 -14.81 -18.31 -0.48
N GLU A 389 -14.88 -17.71 0.71
CA GLU A 389 -16.07 -16.97 1.19
C GLU A 389 -16.30 -15.69 0.35
N MET A 390 -15.24 -14.95 0.04
CA MET A 390 -15.33 -13.75 -0.80
C MET A 390 -15.75 -14.08 -2.23
N PHE A 391 -15.18 -15.12 -2.85
CA PHE A 391 -15.53 -15.54 -4.20
C PHE A 391 -17.00 -15.97 -4.31
N GLU A 392 -17.56 -16.60 -3.28
CA GLU A 392 -19.00 -16.92 -3.24
C GLU A 392 -19.87 -15.67 -3.17
N SER A 393 -19.47 -14.70 -2.36
CA SER A 393 -20.18 -13.42 -2.26
C SER A 393 -20.19 -12.70 -3.61
N VAL A 394 -19.08 -12.72 -4.34
CA VAL A 394 -18.98 -12.21 -5.72
C VAL A 394 -19.89 -12.99 -6.67
N TYR A 395 -19.82 -14.33 -6.68
CA TYR A 395 -20.63 -15.18 -7.56
C TYR A 395 -22.15 -14.95 -7.37
N ARG A 396 -22.60 -14.80 -6.11
CA ARG A 396 -24.02 -14.54 -5.78
C ARG A 396 -24.49 -13.16 -6.17
N SER A 397 -23.57 -12.20 -6.37
CA SER A 397 -23.92 -10.84 -6.71
C SER A 397 -24.31 -10.72 -8.18
N GLN A 398 -25.55 -10.29 -8.43
CA GLN A 398 -26.03 -9.97 -9.79
C GLN A 398 -25.42 -8.68 -10.37
N LEU A 399 -24.69 -7.91 -9.55
CA LEU A 399 -24.10 -6.62 -9.93
C LEU A 399 -22.72 -6.76 -10.56
N THR A 400 -22.18 -7.98 -10.64
CA THR A 400 -20.95 -8.28 -11.37
C THR A 400 -21.26 -8.91 -12.71
N ASP A 401 -20.37 -8.68 -13.68
CA ASP A 401 -20.49 -9.27 -15.01
C ASP A 401 -20.43 -10.80 -14.93
N LEU A 402 -21.10 -11.44 -15.89
CA LEU A 402 -21.29 -12.89 -15.90
C LEU A 402 -19.94 -13.64 -16.00
N GLY A 403 -18.96 -13.09 -16.73
CA GLY A 403 -17.60 -13.62 -16.79
C GLY A 403 -16.89 -13.61 -15.43
N THR A 404 -16.91 -12.48 -14.72
CA THR A 404 -16.38 -12.38 -13.35
C THR A 404 -17.08 -13.32 -12.38
N ARG A 405 -18.40 -13.47 -12.45
CA ARG A 405 -19.15 -14.41 -11.60
C ARG A 405 -18.72 -15.84 -11.84
N PHE A 406 -18.60 -16.23 -13.11
CA PHE A 406 -18.16 -17.56 -13.50
C PHE A 406 -16.72 -17.83 -13.03
N GLN A 407 -15.81 -16.88 -13.26
CA GLN A 407 -14.43 -16.96 -12.78
C GLN A 407 -14.35 -17.07 -11.26
N ALA A 408 -15.12 -16.27 -10.53
CA ALA A 408 -15.19 -16.33 -9.06
C ALA A 408 -15.66 -17.72 -8.60
N LYS A 409 -16.63 -18.33 -9.27
CA LYS A 409 -17.08 -19.69 -8.94
C LYS A 409 -16.01 -20.74 -9.18
N LEU A 410 -15.27 -20.68 -10.29
CA LEU A 410 -14.13 -21.56 -10.55
C LEU A 410 -13.02 -21.38 -9.50
N MET A 411 -12.74 -20.13 -9.10
CA MET A 411 -11.77 -19.85 -8.05
C MET A 411 -12.21 -20.38 -6.68
N ARG A 412 -13.50 -20.30 -6.35
CA ARG A 412 -14.05 -20.93 -5.14
C ARG A 412 -13.88 -22.45 -5.18
N VAL A 413 -14.13 -23.09 -6.33
CA VAL A 413 -13.87 -24.53 -6.50
C VAL A 413 -12.40 -24.83 -6.20
N ARG A 414 -11.45 -24.05 -6.72
CA ARG A 414 -10.02 -24.21 -6.39
C ARG A 414 -9.72 -24.10 -4.89
N CYS A 415 -10.40 -23.22 -4.16
CA CYS A 415 -10.30 -23.17 -2.70
C CYS A 415 -10.78 -24.49 -2.05
N LEU A 416 -11.94 -25.02 -2.48
CA LEU A 416 -12.49 -26.29 -1.98
C LEU A 416 -11.58 -27.49 -2.28
N LEU A 417 -10.93 -27.51 -3.45
CA LEU A 417 -9.97 -28.56 -3.80
C LEU A 417 -8.79 -28.59 -2.84
N PHE A 418 -8.33 -27.42 -2.40
CA PHE A 418 -7.25 -27.33 -1.43
C PHE A 418 -7.69 -27.85 -0.04
N GLU A 419 -8.94 -27.61 0.34
CA GLU A 419 -9.55 -28.17 1.55
C GLU A 419 -9.89 -29.67 1.43
N SER A 420 -9.58 -30.30 0.30
CA SER A 420 -9.95 -31.69 -0.02
C SER A 420 -11.46 -31.97 0.03
N ASN A 421 -12.29 -30.93 -0.11
CA ASN A 421 -13.74 -31.03 -0.11
C ASN A 421 -14.25 -31.30 -1.55
N PHE A 422 -13.92 -32.48 -2.07
CA PHE A 422 -14.20 -32.86 -3.46
C PHE A 422 -15.69 -33.00 -3.76
N ASP A 423 -16.52 -33.35 -2.77
CA ASP A 423 -17.97 -33.47 -2.95
C ASP A 423 -18.61 -32.12 -3.23
N GLN A 424 -18.25 -31.10 -2.43
CA GLN A 424 -18.75 -29.75 -2.65
C GLN A 424 -18.16 -29.14 -3.92
N ALA A 425 -16.88 -29.38 -4.22
CA ALA A 425 -16.24 -28.92 -5.45
C ALA A 425 -16.96 -29.46 -6.70
N LEU A 426 -17.30 -30.76 -6.73
CA LEU A 426 -18.06 -31.36 -7.82
C LEU A 426 -19.45 -30.72 -7.96
N LYS A 427 -20.19 -30.60 -6.86
CA LYS A 427 -21.53 -29.98 -6.86
C LYS A 427 -21.51 -28.54 -7.40
N GLU A 428 -20.47 -27.78 -7.08
CA GLU A 428 -20.33 -26.41 -7.57
C GLU A 428 -19.92 -26.34 -9.05
N LEU A 429 -19.18 -27.33 -9.56
CA LEU A 429 -18.87 -27.44 -10.98
C LEU A 429 -20.09 -27.88 -11.82
N ASP A 430 -20.88 -28.83 -11.32
CA ASP A 430 -22.12 -29.27 -11.97
C ASP A 430 -23.13 -28.11 -12.05
N ALA A 431 -23.22 -27.28 -11.01
CA ALA A 431 -24.08 -26.10 -11.00
C ALA A 431 -23.73 -25.09 -12.11
N LEU A 432 -22.46 -25.06 -12.55
CA LEU A 432 -22.02 -24.17 -13.63
C LEU A 432 -22.44 -24.67 -15.02
N ASP A 433 -22.86 -25.93 -15.22
CA ASP A 433 -23.26 -26.45 -16.54
C ASP A 433 -24.38 -25.65 -17.19
N THR A 434 -25.31 -25.15 -16.39
CA THR A 434 -26.42 -24.30 -16.87
C THR A 434 -25.96 -22.90 -17.28
N GLU A 435 -24.84 -22.43 -16.74
CA GLU A 435 -24.27 -21.11 -16.99
C GLU A 435 -23.23 -21.12 -18.14
N VAL A 436 -22.67 -22.29 -18.52
CA VAL A 436 -21.68 -22.39 -19.62
C VAL A 436 -22.21 -21.83 -20.94
N TYR A 437 -23.49 -22.09 -21.24
CA TYR A 437 -24.11 -21.69 -22.52
C TYR A 437 -24.52 -20.22 -22.58
N THR A 438 -24.46 -19.49 -21.46
CA THR A 438 -24.85 -18.07 -21.37
C THR A 438 -23.65 -17.12 -21.37
N ILE A 439 -22.43 -17.66 -21.26
CA ILE A 439 -21.18 -16.89 -21.35
C ILE A 439 -20.90 -16.57 -22.83
N ASP A 440 -20.93 -15.29 -23.18
CA ASP A 440 -20.65 -14.80 -24.53
C ASP A 440 -19.22 -15.21 -24.98
N PRO A 441 -19.05 -15.76 -26.21
CA PRO A 441 -17.75 -16.12 -26.77
C PRO A 441 -16.67 -15.04 -26.66
N ASN A 442 -17.03 -13.76 -26.64
CA ASN A 442 -16.08 -12.65 -26.49
C ASN A 442 -15.42 -12.57 -25.10
N TYR A 443 -15.95 -13.26 -24.09
CA TYR A 443 -15.39 -13.37 -22.74
C TYR A 443 -14.55 -14.64 -22.54
N ARG A 444 -14.32 -15.43 -23.60
CA ARG A 444 -13.49 -16.66 -23.56
C ARG A 444 -11.99 -16.39 -23.52
N SER A 445 -11.52 -15.22 -23.93
CA SER A 445 -10.10 -14.86 -23.78
C SER A 445 -9.99 -13.57 -22.99
N ASP A 446 -9.70 -13.72 -21.71
CA ASP A 446 -9.36 -12.57 -20.88
C ASP A 446 -7.93 -12.14 -21.26
N LYS A 447 -7.72 -10.86 -21.59
CA LYS A 447 -6.39 -10.28 -21.93
C LYS A 447 -5.35 -10.43 -20.80
N SER A 448 -5.73 -11.09 -19.71
CA SER A 448 -4.99 -11.39 -18.48
C SER A 448 -4.18 -12.70 -18.54
N GLY A 449 -4.29 -13.49 -19.61
CA GLY A 449 -3.46 -14.69 -19.82
C GLY A 449 -3.96 -15.96 -19.15
N TYR A 450 -5.25 -16.04 -18.80
CA TYR A 450 -5.91 -17.30 -18.42
C TYR A 450 -6.47 -18.02 -19.67
N GLU A 451 -6.42 -19.36 -19.67
CA GLU A 451 -7.06 -20.23 -20.66
C GLU A 451 -8.59 -20.00 -20.69
N ASP A 452 -9.26 -20.46 -21.75
CA ASP A 452 -10.72 -20.36 -21.91
C ASP A 452 -11.42 -20.81 -20.62
N LEU A 453 -12.31 -19.99 -20.05
CA LEU A 453 -13.03 -20.29 -18.81
C LEU A 453 -13.77 -21.63 -18.89
N ILE A 454 -14.23 -22.02 -20.09
CA ILE A 454 -14.86 -23.30 -20.36
C ILE A 454 -13.84 -24.44 -20.27
N GLU A 455 -12.66 -24.24 -20.84
CA GLU A 455 -11.55 -25.20 -20.77
C GLU A 455 -11.05 -25.36 -19.32
N ASP A 456 -10.93 -24.26 -18.59
CA ASP A 456 -10.54 -24.25 -17.17
C ASP A 456 -11.55 -25.04 -16.33
N LYS A 457 -12.85 -24.86 -16.56
CA LYS A 457 -13.89 -25.67 -15.95
C LYS A 457 -13.71 -27.16 -16.26
N LYS A 458 -13.51 -27.53 -17.54
CA LYS A 458 -13.30 -28.93 -17.96
C LYS A 458 -12.09 -29.55 -17.25
N LYS A 459 -10.97 -28.83 -17.17
CA LYS A 459 -9.76 -29.27 -16.45
C LYS A 459 -10.01 -29.48 -14.97
N LEU A 460 -10.72 -28.56 -14.31
CA LEU A 460 -11.08 -28.69 -12.89
C LEU A 460 -12.04 -29.87 -12.65
N LEU A 461 -13.02 -30.08 -13.53
CA LEU A 461 -13.94 -31.21 -13.45
C LEU A 461 -13.20 -32.54 -13.61
N GLN A 462 -12.35 -32.67 -14.62
CA GLN A 462 -11.50 -33.84 -14.81
C GLN A 462 -10.65 -34.12 -13.57
N TYR A 463 -10.02 -33.09 -13.00
CA TYR A 463 -9.23 -33.23 -11.78
C TYR A 463 -10.06 -33.76 -10.59
N VAL A 464 -11.25 -33.21 -10.37
CA VAL A 464 -12.15 -33.64 -9.29
C VAL A 464 -12.62 -35.07 -9.47
N LEU A 465 -13.07 -35.43 -10.67
CA LEU A 465 -13.56 -36.77 -10.98
C LEU A 465 -12.47 -37.84 -10.77
N ARG A 466 -11.25 -37.57 -11.23
CA ARG A 466 -10.09 -38.45 -10.98
C ARG A 466 -9.79 -38.59 -9.49
N ARG A 467 -9.82 -37.49 -8.72
CA ARG A 467 -9.62 -37.54 -7.26
C ARG A 467 -10.71 -38.35 -6.54
N LYS A 468 -11.91 -38.42 -7.12
CA LYS A 468 -13.02 -39.24 -6.62
C LYS A 468 -13.02 -40.67 -7.18
N GLY A 469 -12.06 -41.05 -8.02
CA GLY A 469 -11.98 -42.38 -8.62
C GLY A 469 -12.92 -42.62 -9.81
N ARG A 470 -13.56 -41.57 -10.35
CA ARG A 470 -14.44 -41.62 -11.52
C ARG A 470 -13.61 -41.38 -12.80
N TYR A 471 -12.75 -42.32 -13.14
CA TYR A 471 -11.77 -42.13 -14.23
C TYR A 471 -12.41 -42.14 -15.63
N GLU A 472 -13.40 -43.01 -15.89
CA GLU A 472 -14.10 -43.09 -17.18
C GLU A 472 -14.73 -41.74 -17.54
N GLU A 473 -15.55 -41.19 -16.64
CA GLU A 473 -16.17 -39.88 -16.84
C GLU A 473 -15.15 -38.74 -16.97
N ALA A 474 -13.97 -38.88 -16.36
CA ALA A 474 -12.93 -37.87 -16.43
C ALA A 474 -12.18 -37.87 -17.78
N ASP A 475 -12.10 -39.04 -18.42
CA ASP A 475 -11.48 -39.22 -19.72
C ASP A 475 -12.46 -38.80 -20.84
N ASP A 476 -13.77 -39.02 -20.65
CA ASP A 476 -14.83 -38.60 -21.59
C ASP A 476 -14.97 -37.08 -21.77
N ILE A 477 -14.48 -36.25 -20.84
CA ILE A 477 -14.64 -34.77 -20.87
C ILE A 477 -13.97 -34.10 -22.08
N PHE A 478 -12.85 -34.66 -22.54
CA PHE A 478 -12.06 -34.12 -23.66
C PHE A 478 -12.17 -34.95 -24.94
N ASP A 479 -12.88 -36.08 -24.90
CA ASP A 479 -13.16 -36.87 -26.09
C ASP A 479 -14.27 -36.18 -26.91
N GLU A 480 -13.87 -35.39 -27.91
CA GLU A 480 -14.75 -34.68 -28.86
C GLU A 480 -15.47 -35.63 -29.85
N LYS A 481 -15.91 -36.81 -29.40
CA LYS A 481 -16.67 -37.77 -30.22
C LYS A 481 -18.19 -37.70 -30.05
N ASN A 482 -18.71 -36.73 -29.29
CA ASN A 482 -20.15 -36.47 -29.17
C ASN A 482 -20.50 -35.01 -29.44
#